data_AF-A0A7L1W7D5-F1
#
_entry.id   AF-A0A7L1W7D5-F1
#
_cell.length_a   1.000
_cell.length_b   1.000
_cell.length_c   1.000
_cell.angle_alpha   90.00
_cell.angle_beta   90.00
_cell.angle_gamma   90.00
#
_symmetry.space_group_name_H-M   'P 1'
#
loop_
_entity.id
_entity.type
_entity.pdbx_description
1 polymer ?
#
loop_
_entity_poly.entity_id
_entity_poly.type
_entity_poly.pdbx_seq_one_letter_code
_entity_poly.pdbx_strand_id
1 'polypeptide(L)'
;QISDNWPGYSLDLFTYPQHYYGDLEYVLIPHGIIVDRTERLAKDIMQDIGDNDIVVLCVLKGGYKFCADLVEHFKNLSRNSERFISMKVDFVRLKSYHV
;
A
#
# COMPACT_ATOMS: atom_id res chain seq x y z
N GLN A 1 6.68 5.30 13.84
CA GLN A 1 7.79 5.92 13.09
C GLN A 1 8.95 4.93 13.12
N ILE A 2 9.65 4.74 11.99
CA ILE A 2 10.87 3.90 11.94
C ILE A 2 12.03 4.78 12.41
N SER A 3 12.87 4.27 13.32
CA SER A 3 14.05 4.97 13.82
C SER A 3 15.15 4.99 12.75
N ASP A 4 15.94 6.05 12.67
CA ASP A 4 17.08 6.14 11.74
C ASP A 4 18.13 5.04 12.00
N ASN A 5 18.20 4.55 13.26
CA ASN A 5 19.09 3.46 13.67
C ASN A 5 18.42 2.09 13.56
N TRP A 6 17.31 1.95 12.83
CA TRP A 6 16.63 0.68 12.63
C TRP A 6 17.48 -0.26 11.76
N PRO A 7 17.92 -1.42 12.27
CA PRO A 7 18.84 -2.30 11.54
C PRO A 7 18.16 -3.12 10.43
N GLY A 8 16.83 -3.10 10.34
CA GLY A 8 16.10 -4.02 9.46
C GLY A 8 16.11 -5.47 9.95
N TYR A 9 15.66 -6.37 9.10
CA TYR A 9 15.70 -7.81 9.35
C TYR A 9 16.66 -8.52 8.40
N SER A 10 17.31 -9.58 8.88
CA SER A 10 18.14 -10.45 8.04
C SER A 10 17.31 -11.07 6.91
N LEU A 11 17.88 -11.13 5.70
CA LEU A 11 17.27 -11.75 4.52
C LEU A 11 17.02 -13.25 4.71
N ASP A 12 17.84 -13.94 5.52
CA ASP A 12 17.74 -15.39 5.76
C ASP A 12 16.46 -15.79 6.51
N LEU A 13 15.76 -14.82 7.09
CA LEU A 13 14.50 -15.03 7.81
C LEU A 13 13.27 -14.99 6.90
N PHE A 14 13.44 -14.66 5.61
CA PHE A 14 12.33 -14.43 4.68
C PHE A 14 12.53 -15.15 3.35
N THR A 15 11.43 -15.36 2.64
CA THR A 15 11.46 -15.76 1.24
C THR A 15 11.45 -14.53 0.35
N TYR A 16 12.35 -14.49 -0.63
CA TYR A 16 12.43 -13.44 -1.64
C TYR A 16 12.95 -14.01 -2.97
N PRO A 17 12.79 -13.29 -4.10
CA PRO A 17 13.20 -13.81 -5.41
C PRO A 17 14.69 -14.10 -5.48
N GLN A 18 15.04 -15.32 -5.90
CA GLN A 18 16.44 -15.80 -5.91
C GLN A 18 17.37 -14.97 -6.80
N HIS A 19 16.85 -14.34 -7.86
CA HIS A 19 17.65 -13.51 -8.76
C HIS A 19 18.09 -12.18 -8.13
N TYR A 20 17.64 -11.85 -6.91
CA TYR A 20 18.13 -10.72 -6.12
C TYR A 20 19.13 -11.13 -5.03
N TYR A 21 19.57 -12.39 -5.01
CA TYR A 21 20.55 -12.85 -4.01
C TYR A 21 21.87 -12.09 -4.17
N GLY A 22 22.33 -11.45 -3.10
CA GLY A 22 23.52 -10.60 -3.10
C GLY A 22 23.29 -9.13 -3.51
N ASP A 23 22.10 -8.80 -4.00
CA ASP A 23 21.74 -7.42 -4.41
C ASP A 23 21.03 -6.62 -3.31
N LEU A 24 20.57 -7.31 -2.25
CA LEU A 24 19.83 -6.72 -1.14
C LEU A 24 20.68 -6.78 0.14
N GLU A 25 20.57 -5.77 0.99
CA GLU A 25 21.31 -5.70 2.26
C GLU A 25 20.51 -6.30 3.42
N TYR A 26 19.25 -5.88 3.58
CA TYR A 26 18.33 -6.35 4.62
C TYR A 26 16.87 -6.07 4.22
N VAL A 27 15.92 -6.68 4.93
CA VAL A 27 14.49 -6.35 4.78
C VAL A 27 14.15 -5.17 5.70
N LEU A 28 13.83 -4.01 5.13
CA LEU A 28 13.43 -2.84 5.92
C LEU A 28 12.04 -3.03 6.54
N ILE A 29 11.07 -3.45 5.72
CA ILE A 29 9.68 -3.68 6.12
C ILE A 29 9.20 -4.98 5.47
N PRO A 30 8.86 -6.02 6.26
CA PRO A 30 8.25 -7.24 5.76
C PRO A 30 6.89 -6.98 5.11
N HIS A 31 6.56 -7.75 4.07
CA HIS A 31 5.30 -7.62 3.35
C HIS A 31 4.06 -7.72 4.26
N GLY A 32 4.06 -8.64 5.25
CA GLY A 32 2.94 -8.78 6.18
C GLY A 32 2.64 -7.51 6.97
N ILE A 33 3.68 -6.81 7.44
CA ILE A 33 3.52 -5.54 8.16
C ILE A 33 2.91 -4.46 7.25
N ILE A 34 3.27 -4.46 5.96
CA ILE A 34 2.70 -3.53 4.96
C ILE A 34 1.21 -3.82 4.78
N VAL A 35 0.81 -5.09 4.65
CA VAL A 35 -0.60 -5.48 4.51
C VAL A 35 -1.40 -5.07 5.76
N ASP A 36 -0.92 -5.42 6.96
CA ASP A 36 -1.59 -5.06 8.23
C ASP A 36 -1.77 -3.54 8.36
N ARG A 37 -0.72 -2.78 8.00
CA ARG A 37 -0.79 -1.31 8.05
C ARG A 37 -1.74 -0.76 7.00
N THR A 38 -1.77 -1.34 5.81
CA THR A 38 -2.67 -0.92 4.71
C THR A 38 -4.13 -1.19 5.08
N GLU A 39 -4.44 -2.32 5.72
CA GLU A 39 -5.77 -2.59 6.25
C GLU A 39 -6.20 -1.52 7.25
N ARG A 40 -5.31 -1.16 8.18
CA ARG A 40 -5.62 -0.11 9.17
C ARG A 40 -5.82 1.25 8.50
N LEU A 41 -4.98 1.60 7.53
CA LEU A 41 -5.14 2.84 6.75
C LEU A 41 -6.49 2.88 6.02
N ALA A 42 -6.94 1.75 5.46
CA ALA A 42 -8.26 1.69 4.83
C ALA A 42 -9.39 2.00 5.84
N LYS A 43 -9.33 1.43 7.05
CA LYS A 43 -10.31 1.71 8.12
C LYS A 43 -10.30 3.19 8.53
N ASP A 44 -9.11 3.76 8.71
CA ASP A 44 -8.95 5.17 9.08
C ASP A 44 -9.54 6.09 7.99
N ILE A 45 -9.23 5.85 6.71
CA ILE A 45 -9.78 6.66 5.59
C ILE A 45 -11.30 6.52 5.50
N MET A 46 -11.85 5.31 5.65
CA MET A 46 -13.31 5.11 5.62
C MET A 46 -14.02 5.79 6.79
N GLN A 47 -13.38 5.89 7.95
CA GLN A 47 -13.92 6.63 9.08
C GLN A 47 -14.01 8.13 8.79
N ASP A 48 -13.02 8.67 8.08
CA ASP A 48 -12.92 10.11 7.83
C ASP A 48 -13.79 10.58 6.65
N ILE A 49 -13.87 9.80 5.57
CA ILE A 49 -14.51 10.25 4.31
C ILE A 49 -15.51 9.25 3.71
N GLY A 50 -15.85 8.16 4.41
CA GLY A 50 -16.58 7.02 3.85
C GLY A 50 -18.06 7.22 3.52
N ASP A 51 -18.65 8.36 3.83
CA ASP A 51 -20.04 8.69 3.44
C ASP A 51 -20.11 9.45 2.09
N ASN A 52 -18.97 9.61 1.40
CA ASN A 52 -18.86 10.30 0.12
C ASN A 52 -18.43 9.36 -1.02
N ASP A 53 -18.80 9.73 -2.24
CA ASP A 53 -18.20 9.14 -3.45
C ASP A 53 -16.73 9.54 -3.54
N ILE A 54 -15.82 8.56 -3.65
CA ILE A 54 -14.38 8.81 -3.71
C ILE A 54 -13.77 8.43 -5.06
N VAL A 55 -12.74 9.18 -5.46
CA VAL A 55 -11.89 8.85 -6.60
C VAL A 55 -10.49 8.52 -6.07
N VAL A 56 -10.06 7.28 -6.27
CA VAL A 56 -8.70 6.84 -5.94
C VAL A 56 -7.80 7.12 -7.13
N LEU A 57 -6.87 8.08 -6.98
CA LEU A 57 -5.93 8.46 -8.02
C LEU A 57 -4.57 7.80 -7.78
N CYS A 58 -4.25 6.75 -8.53
CA CYS A 58 -3.00 6.01 -8.39
C CYS A 58 -1.85 6.69 -9.17
N VAL A 59 -0.78 7.05 -8.46
CA VAL A 59 0.45 7.56 -9.08
C VAL A 59 1.34 6.40 -9.53
N LEU A 60 1.48 6.26 -10.85
CA LEU A 60 2.27 5.21 -11.49
C LEU A 60 3.76 5.58 -11.62
N LYS A 61 4.69 4.61 -11.60
CA LYS A 61 4.42 3.16 -11.52
C LYS A 61 4.39 2.62 -10.09
N GLY A 62 5.25 3.15 -9.21
CA GLY A 62 5.51 2.57 -7.89
C GLY A 62 4.28 2.44 -6.98
N GLY A 63 3.26 3.29 -7.15
CA GLY A 63 2.05 3.25 -6.32
C GLY A 63 1.09 2.09 -6.63
N TYR A 64 1.30 1.33 -7.71
CA TYR A 64 0.28 0.38 -8.19
C TYR A 64 -0.06 -0.73 -7.19
N LYS A 65 0.93 -1.31 -6.49
CA LYS A 65 0.68 -2.37 -5.50
C LYS A 65 -0.07 -1.86 -4.30
N PHE A 66 0.47 -0.82 -3.66
CA PHE A 66 -0.18 -0.18 -2.52
C PHE A 66 -1.62 0.26 -2.86
N CYS A 67 -1.83 0.88 -4.01
CA CYS A 67 -3.16 1.31 -4.44
C CYS A 67 -4.10 0.11 -4.63
N ALA A 68 -3.64 -0.97 -5.24
CA ALA A 68 -4.45 -2.17 -5.44
C ALA A 68 -4.85 -2.80 -4.09
N ASP A 69 -3.89 -2.95 -3.18
CA ASP A 69 -4.12 -3.54 -1.85
C ASP A 69 -5.09 -2.67 -1.03
N LEU A 70 -4.89 -1.35 -1.04
CA LEU A 70 -5.77 -0.39 -0.35
C LEU A 70 -7.21 -0.44 -0.89
N VAL A 71 -7.39 -0.44 -2.21
CA VAL A 71 -8.71 -0.55 -2.86
C VAL A 71 -9.39 -1.88 -2.49
N GLU A 72 -8.63 -2.97 -2.39
CA GLU A 72 -9.19 -4.25 -1.98
C GLU A 72 -9.66 -4.23 -0.52
N HIS A 73 -8.89 -3.62 0.39
CA HIS A 73 -9.33 -3.41 1.78
C HIS A 73 -10.61 -2.57 1.87
N PHE A 74 -10.74 -1.50 1.07
CA PHE A 74 -11.98 -0.72 1.02
C PHE A 74 -13.18 -1.54 0.54
N LYS A 75 -13.01 -2.34 -0.52
CA LYS A 75 -14.08 -3.24 -1.00
C LYS A 75 -14.49 -4.23 0.07
N ASN A 76 -13.52 -4.79 0.80
CA ASN A 76 -13.79 -5.71 1.89
C ASN A 76 -14.56 -5.04 3.03
N LEU A 77 -14.19 -3.83 3.43
CA LEU A 77 -14.91 -3.09 4.46
C LEU A 77 -16.32 -2.68 4.01
N SER A 78 -16.48 -2.25 2.76
CA SER A 78 -17.79 -1.86 2.22
C SER A 78 -18.75 -3.05 2.08
N ARG A 79 -18.26 -4.26 1.82
CA ARG A 79 -19.10 -5.48 1.77
C ARG A 79 -19.53 -5.97 3.16
N ASN A 80 -18.72 -5.70 4.18
CA ASN A 80 -18.92 -6.21 5.53
C ASN A 80 -19.47 -5.15 6.51
N SER A 81 -19.85 -3.97 6.03
CA SER A 81 -20.43 -2.91 6.85
C SER A 81 -21.66 -2.30 6.20
N GLU A 82 -22.49 -1.62 6.99
CA GLU A 82 -23.65 -0.86 6.49
C GLU A 82 -23.25 0.40 5.72
N ARG A 83 -21.96 0.79 5.76
CA ARG A 83 -21.41 1.96 5.07
C ARG A 83 -20.87 1.54 3.71
N PHE A 84 -21.54 1.98 2.66
CA PHE A 84 -21.14 1.72 1.28
C PHE A 84 -20.42 2.93 0.69
N ILE A 85 -19.23 2.70 0.13
CA ILE A 85 -18.48 3.72 -0.60
C ILE A 85 -18.57 3.42 -2.09
N SER A 86 -19.12 4.37 -2.86
CA SER A 86 -18.94 4.39 -4.30
C SER A 86 -17.52 4.85 -4.63
N MET A 87 -16.77 4.02 -5.35
CA MET A 87 -15.37 4.28 -5.62
C MET A 87 -15.06 4.15 -7.10
N LYS A 88 -14.38 5.16 -7.64
CA LYS A 88 -13.74 5.12 -8.96
C LYS A 88 -12.23 5.09 -8.79
N VAL A 89 -11.54 4.46 -9.72
CA VAL A 89 -10.07 4.40 -9.73
C VAL A 89 -9.57 5.02 -11.02
N ASP A 90 -8.60 5.92 -10.92
CA ASP A 90 -7.93 6.54 -12.06
C ASP A 90 -6.41 6.52 -11.87
N PHE A 91 -5.65 6.74 -12.93
CA PHE A 91 -4.21 6.54 -12.97
C PHE A 91 -3.49 7.73 -13.61
N VAL A 92 -2.46 8.22 -12.94
CA VAL A 92 -1.60 9.28 -13.45
C VAL A 92 -0.15 8.85 -13.45
N ARG A 93 0.62 9.32 -14.43
CA ARG A 93 2.08 9.15 -14.45
C ARG A 93 2.72 10.53 -14.47
N LEU A 94 3.48 10.82 -13.43
CA LEU A 94 4.18 12.09 -13.31
C LEU A 94 5.53 12.02 -14.04
N LYS A 95 5.90 13.13 -14.68
CA LYS A 95 7.24 13.34 -15.24
C LYS A 95 7.75 14.66 -14.69
N SER A 96 8.81 14.61 -13.88
CA SER A 96 9.37 15.81 -13.24
C SER A 96 10.23 16.65 -14.19
N TYR A 97 10.57 16.11 -15.35
CA TYR A 97 11.47 16.76 -16.32
C TYR A 97 10.78 16.82 -17.69
N HIS A 98 10.84 17.99 -18.32
CA HIS A 98 10.63 18.09 -19.75
C HIS A 98 11.81 17.41 -20.44
N VAL A 99 11.53 16.44 -21.30
CA VAL A 99 12.50 15.93 -22.27
C VAL A 99 12.44 16.82 -23.49
#